data_AF-A0A947YR60-F1
#
_entry.id   AF-A0A947YR60-F1
#
_cell.length_a   1.000
_cell.length_b   1.000
_cell.length_c   1.000
_cell.angle_alpha   90.00
_cell.angle_beta   90.00
_cell.angle_gamma   90.00
#
_symmetry.space_group_name_H-M   'P 1'
#
loop_
_entity.id
_entity.type
_entity.pdbx_description
1 polymer ?
#
loop_
_entity_poly.entity_id
_entity_poly.type
_entity_poly.pdbx_seq_one_letter_code
_entity_poly.pdbx_strand_id
1 'polypeptide(L)' 'MEFIDRFFNDPQDSFFLFGPRGTGKSTWVRHRFKDAPRIDLLSPEEFRIYSARPERLEERVRACSDNQVFIIDEAQ' A
#
# COMPACT_ATOMS: atom_id res chain seq x y z
N MET A 1 9.49 10.39 18.12
CA MET A 1 10.34 10.25 16.93
C MET A 1 9.82 11.21 15.90
N GLU A 2 10.69 12.06 15.36
CA GLU A 2 10.35 13.04 14.33
C GLU A 2 10.25 12.33 12.97
N PHE A 3 9.27 12.73 12.14
CA PHE A 3 9.18 12.22 10.77
C PHE A 3 10.20 12.97 9.91
N ILE A 4 11.01 12.23 9.17
CA ILE A 4 12.04 12.80 8.29
C ILE A 4 11.52 12.76 6.86
N ASP A 5 11.39 13.93 6.24
CA ASP A 5 11.05 14.04 4.83
C ASP A 5 12.11 13.36 3.96
N ARG A 6 11.65 12.59 2.99
CA ARG A 6 12.52 11.86 2.06
C ARG A 6 12.70 12.69 0.80
N PHE A 7 13.89 12.63 0.19
CA PHE A 7 14.14 13.18 -1.15
C PHE A 7 13.40 12.41 -2.26
N PHE A 8 12.70 11.34 -1.91
CA PHE A 8 11.94 10.50 -2.82
C PHE A 8 10.61 11.15 -3.15
N ASN A 9 10.35 11.36 -4.44
CA ASN A 9 9.07 11.82 -4.97
C ASN A 9 8.32 10.62 -5.55
N ASP A 10 7.05 10.44 -5.16
CA ASP A 10 6.20 9.41 -5.74
C ASP A 10 5.93 9.66 -7.24
N PRO A 11 6.05 8.62 -8.09
CA PRO A 11 5.51 8.64 -9.44
C PRO A 11 4.00 8.89 -9.47
N GLN A 12 3.51 9.48 -10.57
CA GLN A 12 2.07 9.72 -10.78
C GLN A 12 1.29 8.42 -11.08
N ASP A 13 1.96 7.44 -11.69
CA ASP A 13 1.41 6.13 -12.02
C ASP A 13 1.68 5.09 -10.92
N SER A 14 1.17 3.86 -11.10
CA SER A 14 1.47 2.75 -10.20
C SER A 14 2.96 2.44 -10.14
N PHE A 15 3.49 2.27 -8.93
CA PHE A 15 4.91 1.96 -8.71
C PHE A 15 5.11 0.98 -7.54
N PHE A 16 6.26 0.32 -7.53
CA PHE A 16 6.72 -0.46 -6.39
C PHE A 16 7.70 0.35 -5.53
N LEU A 17 7.50 0.33 -4.21
CA LEU A 17 8.42 0.94 -3.25
C LEU A 17 9.27 -0.13 -2.57
N PHE A 18 10.47 -0.36 -3.10
CA PHE A 18 11.41 -1.33 -2.55
C PHE A 18 12.42 -0.71 -1.58
N GLY A 19 13.04 -1.55 -0.75
CA GLY A 19 14.16 -1.19 0.11
C GLY A 19 14.32 -2.13 1.30
N PRO A 20 15.45 -2.06 2.03
CA PRO A 20 15.72 -2.96 3.16
C PRO A 20 14.64 -2.92 4.26
N ARG A 21 14.57 -3.97 5.07
CA ARG A 21 13.71 -3.99 6.26
C ARG A 21 14.15 -2.91 7.25
N GLY A 22 13.19 -2.28 7.93
CA GLY A 22 13.47 -1.25 8.93
C GLY A 22 13.80 0.15 8.38
N THR A 23 13.80 0.38 7.05
CA THR A 23 14.06 1.72 6.49
C THR A 23 12.88 2.69 6.55
N GLY A 24 11.72 2.25 7.05
CA GLY A 24 10.55 3.10 7.25
C GLY A 24 9.64 3.25 6.03
N LYS A 25 9.66 2.32 5.07
CA LYS A 25 8.80 2.32 3.87
C LYS A 25 7.31 2.45 4.22
N SER A 26 6.77 1.54 5.04
CA SER A 26 5.36 1.57 5.47
C SER A 26 5.04 2.80 6.33
N THR A 27 6.02 3.40 7.00
CA THR A 27 5.84 4.69 7.71
C THR A 27 5.72 5.84 6.72
N TRP A 28 6.58 5.90 5.70
CA TRP A 28 6.52 6.91 4.65
C TRP A 28 5.21 6.83 3.86
N VAL A 29 4.81 5.63 3.44
CA VAL A 29 3.55 5.40 2.70
C VAL A 29 2.34 5.86 3.52
N ARG A 30 2.24 5.47 4.79
CA ARG A 30 1.15 5.91 5.68
C ARG A 30 1.11 7.41 5.91
N HIS A 31 2.27 8.06 5.94
CA HIS A 31 2.33 9.52 6.10
C HIS A 31 1.91 10.25 4.83
N ARG A 32 2.37 9.78 3.66
CA ARG A 32 2.13 10.39 2.35
C ARG A 32 0.70 10.17 1.84
N PHE A 33 0.11 9.02 2.15
CA PHE A 33 -1.21 8.57 1.69
C PHE A 33 -2.09 8.17 2.89
N LYS A 34 -2.46 9.13 3.72
CA LYS A 34 -3.13 8.90 5.02
C LYS A 34 -4.48 8.17 4.89
N ASP A 35 -5.25 8.50 3.86
CA ASP A 35 -6.61 8.01 3.65
C ASP A 35 -6.70 6.95 2.54
N ALA A 36 -5.56 6.43 2.09
CA ALA A 36 -5.50 5.40 1.06
C ALA A 36 -5.88 4.02 1.64
N PRO A 37 -6.75 3.25 0.97
CA PRO A 37 -7.05 1.89 1.36
C PRO A 37 -5.78 1.05 1.28
N ARG A 38 -5.56 0.24 2.31
CA ARG A 38 -4.40 -0.65 2.41
C ARG A 38 -4.84 -2.11 2.50
N ILE A 39 -4.04 -2.96 1.86
CA ILE A 39 -4.01 -4.41 2.03
C ILE A 39 -2.63 -4.75 2.58
N ASP A 40 -2.56 -5.43 3.71
CA ASP A 40 -1.35 -5.95 4.32
C ASP A 40 -1.25 -7.46 4.06
N LEU A 41 -0.37 -7.86 3.15
CA LEU A 41 -0.24 -9.27 2.78
C LEU A 41 0.48 -10.12 3.85
N LEU A 42 1.02 -9.51 4.91
CA LEU A 42 1.46 -10.26 6.10
C LEU A 42 0.31 -10.58 7.05
N SER A 43 -0.84 -9.89 6.94
CA SER A 43 -2.05 -10.25 7.69
C SER A 43 -2.57 -11.60 7.20
N PRO A 44 -2.63 -12.64 8.05
CA PRO A 44 -3.10 -13.96 7.61
C PRO A 44 -4.54 -13.94 7.12
N GLU A 45 -5.37 -13.01 7.61
CA GLU A 45 -6.75 -12.85 7.18
C GLU A 45 -6.83 -12.27 5.77
N GLU A 46 -6.19 -11.13 5.52
CA GLU A 46 -6.18 -10.51 4.19
C GLU A 46 -5.50 -11.41 3.18
N PHE A 47 -4.38 -12.03 3.56
CA PHE A 47 -3.70 -13.01 2.71
C PHE A 47 -4.63 -14.14 2.28
N ARG A 48 -5.37 -14.77 3.21
CA ARG A 48 -6.34 -15.83 2.86
C ARG A 48 -7.46 -15.32 1.96
N ILE A 49 -8.00 -14.13 2.26
CA ILE A 49 -9.08 -13.52 1.47
C ILE A 49 -8.66 -13.31 0.02
N TYR A 50 -7.50 -12.70 -0.20
CA TYR A 50 -7.02 -12.34 -1.54
C TYR A 50 -6.38 -13.52 -2.27
N SER A 51 -5.81 -14.49 -1.56
CA SER A 51 -5.29 -15.73 -2.18
C SER A 51 -6.43 -16.63 -2.67
N ALA A 52 -7.56 -16.68 -1.95
CA ALA A 52 -8.69 -17.51 -2.33
C ALA A 52 -9.49 -16.94 -3.51
N ARG A 53 -9.56 -15.60 -3.64
CA ARG A 53 -10.27 -14.92 -4.73
C ARG A 53 -9.61 -13.56 -5.07
N PRO A 54 -8.58 -13.55 -5.92
CA PRO A 54 -7.84 -12.34 -6.29
C PRO A 54 -8.72 -11.23 -6.90
N GLU A 55 -9.83 -11.57 -7.56
CA GLU A 55 -10.76 -10.62 -8.17
C GLU A 55 -11.40 -9.66 -7.14
N ARG A 56 -11.37 -10.01 -5.85
CA ARG A 56 -11.80 -9.12 -4.76
C ARG A 56 -11.00 -7.82 -4.70
N LEU A 57 -9.76 -7.82 -5.20
CA LEU A 57 -8.97 -6.59 -5.31
C LEU A 57 -9.64 -5.61 -6.28
N GLU A 58 -10.06 -6.10 -7.45
CA GLU A 58 -10.75 -5.30 -8.46
C GLU A 58 -12.09 -4.78 -7.94
N GLU A 59 -12.87 -5.63 -7.26
CA GLU A 59 -14.12 -5.22 -6.60
C GLU A 59 -13.89 -4.09 -5.59
N ARG A 60 -12.85 -4.20 -4.77
CA ARG A 60 -12.51 -3.21 -3.75
C ARG A 60 -12.02 -1.90 -4.37
N VAL A 61 -11.22 -1.96 -5.44
CA VAL A 61 -10.75 -0.77 -6.17
C VAL A 61 -11.92 -0.05 -6.84
N ARG A 62 -12.83 -0.78 -7.49
CA ARG A 62 -14.02 -0.20 -8.14
C ARG A 62 -15.02 0.42 -7.16
N ALA A 63 -15.01 0.00 -5.90
CA ALA A 63 -15.86 0.56 -4.85
C ALA A 63 -15.32 1.89 -4.27
N CYS A 64 -14.09 2.26 -4.59
CA CYS A 64 -13.46 3.50 -4.15
C CYS A 64 -13.70 4.65 -5.13
N SER A 65 -13.50 5.88 -4.66
CA SER A 65 -13.64 7.07 -5.51
C SER A 65 -12.54 7.16 -6.56
N ASP A 66 -12.86 7.76 -7.70
CA ASP A 66 -11.88 8.03 -8.76
C ASP A 66 -10.65 8.78 -8.21
N ASN A 67 -9.46 8.40 -8.68
CA ASN A 67 -8.15 8.93 -8.29
C ASN A 67 -7.68 8.62 -6.85
N GLN A 68 -8.29 7.65 -6.16
CA GLN A 68 -7.77 7.19 -4.86
C GLN A 68 -6.56 6.26 -5.04
N VAL A 69 -5.47 6.54 -4.32
CA VAL A 69 -4.30 5.66 -4.26
C VAL A 69 -4.65 4.41 -3.46
N PHE A 70 -4.28 3.24 -3.98
CA PHE A 70 -4.36 1.96 -3.29
C PHE A 70 -2.98 1.46 -2.89
N ILE A 71 -2.86 0.98 -1.66
CA ILE A 71 -1.59 0.46 -1.12
C ILE A 71 -1.70 -1.05 -0.93
N ILE A 72 -0.78 -1.78 -1.54
CA ILE A 72 -0.53 -3.19 -1.24
C ILE A 72 0.80 -3.24 -0.51
N ASP A 73 0.77 -3.51 0.79
CA ASP A 73 1.96 -3.59 1.61
C ASP A 73 2.48 -5.02 1.69
N GLU A 74 3.80 -5.13 1.81
CA GLU A 74 4.50 -6.39 2.04
C GLU A 74 4.26 -7.47 0.95
N ALA A 75 4.11 -7.04 -0.31
CA ALA A 75 4.05 -7.89 -1.49
C ALA A 75 5.45 -8.47 -1.82
N GLN A 76 5.76 -9.65 -1.29
CA GLN A 76 7.03 -10.36 -1.46
C GLN A 76 6.84 -11.88 -1.41
#